data_AF-A0A971CHL5-F1
#
_entry.id   AF-A0A971CHL5-F1
#
_cell.length_a   1.000
_cell.length_b   1.000
_cell.length_c   1.000
_cell.angle_alpha   90.00
_cell.angle_beta   90.00
_cell.angle_gamma   90.00
#
_symmetry.space_group_name_H-M   'P 1'
#
loop_
_entity.id
_entity.type
_entity.pdbx_description
1 polymer ?
#
loop_
_entity_poly.entity_id
_entity_poly.type
_entity_poly.pdbx_seq_one_letter_code
_entity_poly.pdbx_strand_id
1 'polypeptide(L)'
;MTKSEYLKKLKRALRPIERAEREKSLAYFSEVIDDRIEEGITEEAAVAELESVSAAAERIISEAKAQGQIKQKRSTWEIVLIVLGFPLWFPFLLALAIIVLTVYGLVWIIIGALFLISAALVVGGVSGIFALMAFFTENINTAFAGFGAGLICAGIGIALFIPALYFARSYARVTPTLWHKLCNQKEERWNTIL
;
A
#
# COMPACT_ATOMS: atom_id res chain seq x y z
N MET A 1 0.29 -43.07 -37.44
CA MET A 1 0.95 -41.89 -36.83
C MET A 1 1.46 -42.31 -35.47
N THR A 2 2.57 -41.78 -34.99
CA THR A 2 3.11 -42.16 -33.68
C THR A 2 2.41 -41.41 -32.54
N LYS A 3 2.46 -41.95 -31.31
CA LYS A 3 1.96 -41.34 -30.07
C LYS A 3 2.50 -39.92 -29.90
N SER A 4 3.82 -39.76 -30.11
CA SER A 4 4.49 -38.46 -30.01
C SER A 4 3.91 -37.43 -30.99
N GLU A 5 3.64 -37.85 -32.22
CA GLU A 5 3.03 -36.98 -33.23
C GLU A 5 1.59 -36.61 -32.90
N TYR A 6 0.79 -37.57 -32.41
CA TYR A 6 -0.59 -37.35 -32.01
C TYR A 6 -0.68 -36.33 -30.86
N LEU A 7 0.06 -36.58 -29.77
CA LEU A 7 0.08 -35.69 -28.60
C LEU A 7 0.62 -34.30 -28.94
N LYS A 8 1.61 -34.20 -29.83
CA LYS A 8 2.14 -32.91 -30.29
C LYS A 8 1.10 -32.11 -31.08
N LYS A 9 0.35 -32.77 -31.97
CA LYS A 9 -0.74 -32.12 -32.73
C LYS A 9 -1.89 -31.72 -31.80
N LEU A 10 -2.28 -32.60 -30.87
CA LEU A 10 -3.34 -32.33 -29.88
C LEU A 10 -2.96 -31.16 -28.97
N LYS A 11 -1.72 -31.12 -28.46
CA LYS A 11 -1.19 -30.00 -27.65
C LYS A 11 -1.27 -28.66 -28.39
N ARG A 12 -1.04 -28.67 -29.71
CA ARG A 12 -1.13 -27.47 -30.55
C ARG A 12 -2.59 -27.05 -30.76
N ALA A 13 -3.50 -27.99 -30.94
CA ALA A 13 -4.92 -27.72 -31.08
C ALA A 13 -5.55 -27.17 -29.78
N LEU A 14 -5.15 -27.71 -28.61
CA LEU A 14 -5.61 -27.29 -27.28
C LEU A 14 -4.94 -26.00 -26.75
N ARG A 15 -4.25 -25.23 -27.60
CA ARG A 15 -3.62 -23.96 -27.20
C ARG A 15 -4.58 -22.92 -26.56
N PRO A 16 -5.86 -22.81 -26.96
CA PRO A 16 -6.81 -21.86 -26.38
C PRO A 16 -7.20 -22.12 -24.91
N ILE A 17 -7.07 -23.36 -24.44
CA ILE A 17 -7.48 -23.77 -23.08
C ILE A 17 -6.38 -23.44 -22.06
N GLU A 18 -6.77 -23.28 -20.80
CA GLU A 18 -5.86 -23.19 -19.65
C GLU A 18 -4.80 -24.30 -19.64
N ARG A 19 -3.63 -23.99 -19.06
CA ARG A 19 -2.47 -24.89 -19.11
C ARG A 19 -2.72 -26.19 -18.33
N ALA A 20 -3.35 -26.10 -17.17
CA ALA A 20 -3.65 -27.24 -16.32
C ALA A 20 -4.56 -28.25 -17.03
N GLU A 21 -5.68 -27.77 -17.59
CA GLU A 21 -6.62 -28.65 -18.30
C GLU A 21 -6.00 -29.27 -19.55
N ARG A 22 -5.20 -28.50 -20.29
CA ARG A 22 -4.46 -29.03 -21.46
C ARG A 22 -3.51 -30.17 -21.08
N GLU A 23 -2.74 -30.01 -20.00
CA GLU A 23 -1.80 -31.03 -19.55
C GLU A 23 -2.54 -32.28 -19.06
N LYS A 24 -3.69 -32.10 -18.39
CA LYS A 24 -4.58 -33.19 -17.98
C LYS A 24 -5.13 -33.97 -19.18
N SER A 25 -5.63 -33.29 -20.21
CA SER A 25 -6.12 -33.97 -21.42
C SER A 25 -4.98 -34.72 -22.13
N LEU A 26 -3.79 -34.14 -22.22
CA LEU A 26 -2.64 -34.81 -22.84
C LEU A 26 -2.17 -36.04 -22.05
N ALA A 27 -2.21 -35.98 -20.72
CA ALA A 27 -1.91 -37.12 -19.86
C ALA A 27 -2.91 -38.25 -20.07
N TYR A 28 -4.21 -37.94 -20.10
CA TYR A 28 -5.27 -38.91 -20.38
C TYR A 28 -5.05 -39.65 -21.71
N PHE A 29 -4.81 -38.94 -22.81
CA PHE A 29 -4.55 -39.61 -24.09
C PHE A 29 -3.22 -40.35 -24.11
N SER A 30 -2.21 -39.92 -23.35
CA SER A 30 -0.96 -40.66 -23.23
C SER A 30 -1.20 -42.02 -22.57
N GLU A 31 -1.92 -42.04 -21.45
CA GLU A 31 -2.27 -43.24 -20.67
C GLU A 31 -3.08 -44.22 -21.52
N VAL A 32 -4.13 -43.74 -22.21
CA VAL A 32 -4.95 -44.57 -23.10
C VAL A 32 -4.13 -45.21 -24.24
N ILE A 33 -3.12 -44.51 -24.75
CA ILE A 33 -2.23 -45.08 -25.79
C ILE A 33 -1.27 -46.10 -25.16
N ASP A 34 -0.76 -45.83 -23.97
CA ASP A 34 0.15 -46.72 -23.24
C ASP A 34 -0.53 -48.03 -22.87
N ASP A 35 -1.77 -48.00 -22.35
CA ASP A 35 -2.56 -49.19 -22.02
C ASP A 35 -2.72 -50.12 -23.24
N ARG A 36 -2.99 -49.55 -24.42
CA ARG A 36 -3.13 -50.33 -25.67
C ARG A 36 -1.81 -50.93 -26.15
N ILE A 37 -0.71 -50.23 -25.94
CA ILE A 37 0.62 -50.77 -26.25
C ILE A 37 0.95 -51.92 -25.32
N GLU A 38 0.58 -51.83 -24.03
CA GLU A 38 0.74 -52.91 -23.05
C GLU A 38 -0.12 -54.15 -23.38
N GLU A 39 -1.29 -53.95 -23.99
CA GLU A 39 -2.14 -55.04 -24.52
C GLU A 39 -1.58 -55.70 -25.80
N GLY A 40 -0.42 -55.22 -26.31
CA GLY A 40 0.27 -55.79 -27.47
C GLY A 40 -0.14 -55.19 -28.81
N ILE A 41 -0.89 -54.09 -28.82
CA ILE A 41 -1.24 -53.34 -30.03
C ILE A 41 -0.04 -52.46 -30.43
N THR A 42 0.29 -52.38 -31.72
CA THR A 42 1.35 -51.48 -32.17
C THR A 42 0.94 -50.03 -31.99
N GLU A 43 1.91 -49.14 -31.70
CA GLU A 43 1.67 -47.73 -31.43
C GLU A 43 0.83 -47.05 -32.53
N GLU A 44 1.07 -47.38 -33.80
CA GLU A 44 0.32 -46.81 -34.91
C GLU A 44 -1.13 -47.27 -34.97
N ALA A 45 -1.41 -48.52 -34.58
CA ALA A 45 -2.75 -49.09 -34.54
C ALA A 45 -3.53 -48.55 -33.34
N ALA A 46 -2.90 -48.43 -32.17
CA ALA A 46 -3.48 -47.81 -30.99
C ALA A 46 -3.94 -46.37 -31.26
N VAL A 47 -3.12 -45.60 -31.99
CA VAL A 47 -3.46 -44.21 -32.36
C VAL A 47 -4.48 -44.15 -33.51
N ALA A 48 -4.57 -45.16 -34.38
CA ALA A 48 -5.55 -45.21 -35.47
C ALA A 48 -6.98 -45.47 -34.97
N GLU A 49 -7.11 -46.19 -33.85
CA GLU A 49 -8.39 -46.50 -33.22
C GLU A 49 -8.90 -45.35 -32.30
N LEU A 50 -8.03 -44.38 -31.99
CA LEU A 50 -8.43 -43.15 -31.31
C LEU A 50 -9.20 -42.20 -32.23
N GLU A 51 -9.97 -41.31 -31.60
CA GLU A 51 -10.59 -40.19 -32.31
C GLU A 51 -9.55 -39.28 -32.97
N SER A 52 -9.91 -38.71 -34.12
CA SER A 52 -9.05 -37.76 -34.83
C SER A 52 -8.66 -36.58 -33.93
N VAL A 53 -7.43 -36.07 -34.09
CA VAL A 53 -6.93 -34.94 -33.28
C VAL A 53 -7.88 -33.74 -33.30
N SER A 54 -8.54 -33.47 -34.42
CA SER A 54 -9.52 -32.40 -34.55
C SER A 54 -10.79 -32.65 -33.74
N ALA A 55 -11.34 -33.87 -33.78
CA ALA A 55 -12.54 -34.23 -33.03
C ALA A 55 -12.30 -34.18 -31.52
N ALA A 56 -11.17 -34.75 -31.07
CA ALA A 56 -10.73 -34.67 -29.67
C ALA A 56 -10.59 -33.21 -29.22
N ALA A 57 -9.90 -32.39 -30.01
CA ALA A 57 -9.67 -30.99 -29.69
C ALA A 57 -10.98 -30.20 -29.62
N GLU A 58 -11.91 -30.40 -30.55
CA GLU A 58 -13.21 -29.72 -30.56
C GLU A 58 -14.04 -30.05 -29.32
N ARG A 59 -14.12 -31.34 -28.96
CA ARG A 59 -14.79 -31.80 -27.74
C ARG A 59 -14.21 -31.13 -26.49
N ILE A 60 -12.90 -31.22 -26.31
CA ILE A 60 -12.21 -30.68 -25.12
C ILE A 60 -12.33 -29.15 -25.06
N ILE A 61 -12.22 -28.45 -26.20
CA ILE A 61 -12.37 -26.99 -26.26
C ILE A 61 -13.81 -26.59 -25.92
N SER A 62 -14.81 -27.33 -26.41
CA SER A 62 -16.22 -27.05 -26.09
C SER A 62 -16.54 -27.25 -24.61
N GLU A 63 -16.05 -28.32 -23.99
CA GLU A 63 -16.17 -28.57 -22.55
C GLU A 63 -15.45 -27.50 -21.72
N ALA A 64 -14.21 -27.17 -22.07
CA ALA A 64 -13.44 -26.12 -21.40
C ALA A 64 -14.11 -24.74 -21.54
N LYS A 65 -14.79 -24.48 -22.66
CA LYS A 65 -15.58 -23.25 -22.86
C LYS A 65 -16.78 -23.21 -21.93
N ALA A 66 -17.51 -24.31 -21.77
CA ALA A 66 -18.63 -24.40 -20.84
C ALA A 66 -18.18 -24.24 -19.39
N GLN A 67 -16.98 -24.71 -19.05
CA GLN A 67 -16.39 -24.62 -17.71
C GLN A 67 -15.63 -23.31 -17.45
N GLY A 68 -15.57 -22.38 -18.42
CA GLY A 68 -14.87 -21.11 -18.25
C GLY A 68 -13.33 -21.22 -18.20
N GLN A 69 -12.76 -22.37 -18.56
CA GLN A 69 -11.33 -22.65 -18.52
C GLN A 69 -10.60 -22.21 -19.80
N ILE A 70 -11.19 -21.31 -20.58
CA ILE A 70 -10.50 -20.70 -21.73
C ILE A 70 -9.54 -19.65 -21.20
N LYS A 71 -8.34 -19.59 -21.76
CA LYS A 71 -7.41 -18.49 -21.47
C LYS A 71 -8.09 -17.16 -21.80
N GLN A 72 -8.52 -16.44 -20.77
CA GLN A 72 -8.89 -15.04 -20.90
C GLN A 72 -7.68 -14.28 -21.43
N LYS A 73 -7.74 -13.87 -22.70
CA LYS A 73 -6.77 -12.97 -23.29
C LYS A 73 -6.97 -11.61 -22.62
N ARG A 74 -6.23 -11.30 -21.55
CA ARG A 74 -6.15 -9.92 -21.08
C ARG A 74 -5.69 -9.07 -22.25
N SER A 75 -6.48 -8.06 -22.58
CA SER A 75 -6.22 -7.23 -23.75
C SER A 75 -4.89 -6.51 -23.53
N THR A 76 -4.00 -6.53 -24.53
CA THR A 76 -2.74 -5.77 -24.49
C THR A 76 -2.98 -4.30 -24.13
N TRP A 77 -4.14 -3.76 -24.50
CA TRP A 77 -4.58 -2.41 -24.15
C TRP A 77 -4.66 -2.17 -22.64
N GLU A 78 -5.08 -3.17 -21.86
CA GLU A 78 -5.19 -3.10 -20.40
C GLU A 78 -3.81 -3.01 -19.74
N ILE A 79 -2.85 -3.78 -20.26
CA ILE A 79 -1.45 -3.75 -19.80
C ILE A 79 -0.80 -2.42 -20.17
N VAL A 80 -1.05 -1.93 -21.39
CA VAL A 80 -0.56 -0.62 -21.85
C VAL A 80 -1.16 0.51 -21.02
N LEU A 81 -2.45 0.45 -20.67
CA LEU A 81 -3.08 1.45 -19.81
C LEU A 81 -2.48 1.46 -18.40
N ILE A 82 -2.16 0.30 -17.84
CA ILE A 82 -1.50 0.21 -16.53
C ILE A 82 -0.07 0.73 -16.62
N VAL A 83 0.66 0.41 -17.70
CA VAL A 83 2.06 0.85 -17.90
C VAL A 83 2.17 2.34 -18.21
N LEU A 84 1.20 2.95 -18.89
CA LEU A 84 1.11 4.41 -19.08
C LEU A 84 0.46 5.13 -17.90
N GLY A 85 -0.44 4.46 -17.18
CA GLY A 85 -1.03 4.96 -15.95
C GLY A 85 -0.01 4.99 -14.80
N PHE A 86 0.85 3.99 -14.69
CA PHE A 86 1.82 3.90 -13.60
C PHE A 86 2.75 5.14 -13.47
N PRO A 87 3.33 5.68 -14.56
CA PRO A 87 4.10 6.93 -14.55
C PRO A 87 3.32 8.17 -14.14
N LEU A 88 2.00 8.19 -14.33
CA LEU A 88 1.15 9.35 -14.03
C LEU A 88 0.65 9.35 -12.59
N TRP A 89 0.35 8.18 -12.03
CA TRP A 89 -0.31 8.07 -10.74
C TRP A 89 0.73 8.03 -9.61
N PHE A 90 1.91 7.47 -9.88
CA PHE A 90 3.05 7.48 -8.96
C PHE A 90 3.48 8.88 -8.49
N PRO A 91 3.75 9.86 -9.38
CA PRO A 91 4.12 11.21 -8.96
C PRO A 91 2.96 11.93 -8.25
N PHE A 92 1.70 11.62 -8.61
CA PHE A 92 0.54 12.18 -7.92
C PHE A 92 0.44 11.69 -6.47
N LEU A 93 0.64 10.40 -6.24
CA LEU A 93 0.66 9.79 -4.92
C LEU A 93 1.83 10.34 -4.08
N LEU A 94 3.00 10.50 -4.70
CA LEU A 94 4.17 11.10 -4.07
C LEU A 94 3.91 12.57 -3.69
N ALA A 95 3.32 13.36 -4.59
CA ALA A 95 2.97 14.76 -4.33
C ALA A 95 1.99 14.87 -3.16
N LEU A 96 0.95 14.03 -3.13
CA LEU A 96 0.00 13.98 -2.02
C LEU A 96 0.71 13.65 -0.70
N ALA A 97 1.62 12.67 -0.70
CA ALA A 97 2.38 12.31 0.48
C ALA A 97 3.26 13.47 1.00
N ILE A 98 3.92 14.20 0.10
CA ILE A 98 4.73 15.37 0.45
C ILE A 98 3.85 16.48 1.04
N ILE A 99 2.66 16.73 0.48
CA ILE A 99 1.72 17.74 1.01
C ILE A 99 1.31 17.38 2.44
N VAL A 100 0.93 16.12 2.69
CA VAL A 100 0.56 15.65 4.03
C VAL A 100 1.73 15.80 5.00
N LEU A 101 2.94 15.41 4.60
CA LEU A 101 4.15 15.57 5.41
C LEU A 101 4.43 17.05 5.72
N THR A 102 4.26 17.92 4.74
CA THR A 102 4.48 19.37 4.88
C THR A 102 3.49 19.98 5.87
N VAL A 103 2.20 19.67 5.74
CA VAL A 103 1.16 20.12 6.68
C VAL A 103 1.47 19.60 8.09
N TYR A 104 1.87 18.33 8.22
CA TYR A 104 2.27 17.75 9.49
C TYR A 104 3.48 18.48 10.11
N GLY A 105 4.51 18.78 9.31
CA GLY A 105 5.67 19.55 9.73
C GLY A 105 5.32 20.97 10.17
N LEU A 106 4.43 21.65 9.44
CA LEU A 106 3.97 23.01 9.78
C LEU A 106 3.31 23.05 11.15
N VAL A 107 2.50 22.04 11.51
CA VAL A 107 1.89 21.95 12.84
C VAL A 107 2.97 21.88 13.93
N TRP A 108 4.02 21.06 13.73
CA TRP A 108 5.13 20.97 14.68
C TRP A 108 5.93 22.27 14.80
N ILE A 109 6.15 22.98 13.69
CA ILE A 109 6.83 24.29 13.70
C ILE A 109 6.01 25.30 14.51
N ILE A 110 4.69 25.35 14.33
CA ILE A 110 3.80 26.25 15.09
C ILE A 110 3.86 25.93 16.59
N ILE A 111 3.79 24.65 16.96
CA ILE A 111 3.91 24.22 18.36
C ILE A 111 5.28 24.63 18.93
N GLY A 112 6.36 24.42 18.18
CA GLY A 112 7.71 24.82 18.58
C GLY A 112 7.86 26.34 18.73
N ALA A 113 7.29 27.13 17.81
CA ALA A 113 7.32 28.58 17.87
C ALA A 113 6.55 29.11 19.10
N LEU A 114 5.39 28.54 19.42
CA LEU A 114 4.64 28.86 20.65
C LEU A 114 5.47 28.57 21.91
N PHE A 115 6.24 27.48 21.90
CA PHE A 115 7.13 27.13 23.00
C PHE A 115 8.28 28.13 23.15
N LEU A 116 8.88 28.57 22.04
CA LEU A 116 9.93 29.59 22.04
C LEU A 116 9.42 30.94 22.53
N ILE A 117 8.24 31.37 22.05
CA ILE A 117 7.61 32.62 22.46
C ILE A 117 7.30 32.59 23.96
N SER A 118 6.68 31.52 24.45
CA SER A 118 6.40 31.38 25.89
C SER A 118 7.68 31.38 26.73
N ALA A 119 8.73 30.69 26.30
CA ALA A 119 10.04 30.72 26.98
C ALA A 119 10.64 32.14 27.00
N ALA A 120 10.61 32.86 25.88
CA ALA A 120 11.10 34.24 25.80
C ALA A 120 10.33 35.19 26.72
N LEU A 121 9.01 35.03 26.82
CA LEU A 121 8.18 35.81 27.74
C LEU A 121 8.51 35.53 29.22
N VAL A 122 8.77 34.28 29.57
CA VAL A 122 9.18 33.90 30.94
C VAL A 122 10.55 34.48 31.26
N VAL A 123 11.52 34.41 30.35
CA VAL A 123 12.85 35.03 30.50
C VAL A 123 12.74 36.55 30.63
N GLY A 124 11.87 37.18 29.82
CA GLY A 124 11.55 38.61 29.94
C GLY A 124 10.86 38.96 31.25
N GLY A 125 10.16 38.03 31.88
CA GLY A 125 9.65 38.21 33.24
C GLY A 125 10.76 38.24 34.28
N VAL A 126 11.77 37.37 34.14
CA VAL A 126 12.95 37.35 35.02
C VAL A 126 13.74 38.64 34.88
N SER A 127 13.86 39.22 33.68
CA SER A 127 14.52 40.52 33.51
C SER A 127 13.81 41.67 34.24
N GLY A 128 12.50 41.57 34.50
CA GLY A 128 11.77 42.51 35.35
C GLY A 128 12.26 42.55 36.80
N ILE A 129 12.80 41.44 37.32
CA ILE A 129 13.41 41.38 38.66
C ILE A 129 14.75 42.14 38.66
N PHE A 130 15.54 41.99 37.59
CA PHE A 130 16.78 42.74 37.42
C PHE A 130 16.52 44.24 37.25
N ALA A 131 15.45 44.63 36.55
CA ALA A 131 15.04 46.03 36.44
C ALA A 131 14.68 46.63 37.80
N LEU A 132 14.02 45.87 38.68
CA LEU A 132 13.74 46.32 40.04
C LEU A 132 15.03 46.59 40.83
N MET A 133 16.03 45.71 40.71
CA MET A 133 17.31 45.85 41.41
C MET A 133 18.17 47.00 40.87
N ALA A 134 18.16 47.24 39.55
CA ALA A 134 18.98 48.26 38.91
C ALA A 134 18.47 49.70 39.11
N PHE A 135 17.16 49.92 39.07
CA PHE A 135 16.57 51.27 39.11
C PHE A 135 16.02 51.69 40.48
N PHE A 136 16.14 50.83 41.50
CA PHE A 136 15.58 51.07 42.83
C PHE A 136 16.06 52.38 43.46
N THR A 137 17.33 52.73 43.25
CA THR A 137 17.98 53.91 43.83
C THR A 137 17.79 55.18 43.02
N GLU A 138 17.44 55.07 41.74
CA GLU A 138 17.26 56.23 40.85
C GLU A 138 15.82 56.72 40.84
N ASN A 139 14.87 55.83 40.58
CA ASN A 139 13.45 56.17 40.47
C ASN A 139 12.58 54.97 40.86
N ILE A 140 11.99 55.02 42.04
CA ILE A 140 11.19 53.90 42.57
C ILE A 140 9.99 53.57 41.68
N ASN A 141 9.37 54.57 41.05
CA ASN A 141 8.24 54.38 40.15
C ASN A 141 8.61 53.58 38.89
N THR A 142 9.80 53.81 38.30
CA THR A 142 10.24 53.06 37.11
C THR A 142 10.66 51.65 37.47
N ALA A 143 11.25 51.44 38.65
CA ALA A 143 11.59 50.11 39.18
C ALA A 143 10.35 49.23 39.39
N PHE A 144 9.30 49.76 40.05
CA PHE A 144 8.05 49.04 40.23
C PHE A 144 7.26 48.83 38.93
N ALA A 145 7.30 49.80 38.00
CA ALA A 145 6.68 49.64 36.69
C ALA A 145 7.36 48.52 35.87
N GLY A 146 8.70 48.48 35.86
CA GLY A 146 9.45 47.41 35.19
C GLY A 146 9.22 46.03 35.79
N PHE A 147 9.09 45.95 37.12
CA PHE A 147 8.74 44.71 37.82
C PHE A 147 7.32 44.24 37.51
N GLY A 148 6.34 45.16 37.52
CA GLY A 148 4.96 44.86 37.14
C GLY A 148 4.84 44.37 35.70
N ALA A 149 5.55 45.02 34.78
CA ALA A 149 5.62 44.58 33.38
C ALA A 149 6.24 43.17 33.24
N GLY A 150 7.30 42.88 33.99
CA GLY A 150 7.92 41.56 34.03
C GLY A 150 6.96 40.46 34.54
N LEU A 151 6.22 40.72 35.61
CA LEU A 151 5.21 39.80 36.14
C LEU A 151 4.09 39.51 35.13
N ILE A 152 3.63 40.54 34.42
CA ILE A 152 2.60 40.38 33.36
C ILE A 152 3.15 39.54 32.21
N CYS A 153 4.39 39.80 31.75
CA CYS A 153 5.04 39.01 30.71
C CYS A 153 5.23 37.53 31.13
N ALA A 154 5.67 37.28 32.36
CA ALA A 154 5.78 35.92 32.90
C ALA A 154 4.43 35.22 32.97
N GLY A 155 3.39 35.92 33.45
CA GLY A 155 2.03 35.40 33.55
C GLY A 155 1.46 35.00 32.19
N ILE A 156 1.63 35.84 31.17
CA ILE A 156 1.21 35.54 29.80
C ILE A 156 2.01 34.36 29.23
N GLY A 157 3.33 34.32 29.46
CA GLY A 157 4.19 33.23 29.01
C GLY A 157 3.74 31.86 29.56
N ILE A 158 3.44 31.78 30.86
CA ILE A 158 2.94 30.56 31.51
C ILE A 158 1.52 30.21 31.03
N ALA A 159 0.64 31.20 30.87
CA ALA A 159 -0.72 30.95 30.37
C ALA A 159 -0.72 30.38 28.95
N LEU A 160 0.18 30.85 28.07
CA LEU A 160 0.35 30.33 26.71
C LEU A 160 1.01 28.94 26.64
N PHE A 161 1.70 28.54 27.71
CA PHE A 161 2.32 27.22 27.82
C PHE A 161 1.28 26.09 27.90
N ILE A 162 0.15 26.34 28.58
CA ILE A 162 -0.92 25.36 28.78
C ILE A 162 -1.57 24.90 27.46
N PRO A 163 -2.05 25.79 26.56
CA PRO A 163 -2.60 25.37 25.28
C PRO A 163 -1.54 24.69 24.41
N ALA A 164 -0.28 25.15 24.44
CA ALA A 164 0.80 24.48 23.71
C ALA A 164 0.99 23.02 24.14
N LEU A 165 0.95 22.73 25.45
CA LEU A 165 0.99 21.36 25.97
C LEU A 165 -0.25 20.54 25.61
N TYR A 166 -1.43 21.16 25.61
CA TYR A 166 -2.68 20.48 25.23
C TYR A 166 -2.65 20.05 23.75
N PHE A 167 -2.25 20.96 22.85
CA PHE A 167 -2.10 20.64 21.43
C PHE A 167 -1.01 19.59 21.19
N ALA A 168 0.15 19.71 21.82
CA ALA A 168 1.22 18.72 21.71
C ALA A 168 0.77 17.32 22.16
N ARG A 169 0.05 17.21 23.29
CA ARG A 169 -0.47 15.93 23.79
C ARG A 169 -1.57 15.35 22.90
N SER A 170 -2.47 16.19 22.38
CA SER A 170 -3.53 15.73 21.48
C SER A 170 -2.92 15.15 20.20
N TYR A 171 -2.00 15.87 19.57
CA TYR A 171 -1.32 15.41 18.37
C TYR A 171 -0.45 14.16 18.60
N ALA A 172 0.27 14.09 19.74
CA ALA A 172 1.11 12.93 20.08
C ALA A 172 0.31 11.65 20.41
N ARG A 173 -0.97 11.76 20.81
CA ARG A 173 -1.84 10.59 21.00
C ARG A 173 -2.48 10.11 19.70
N VAL A 174 -2.82 11.06 18.80
CA VAL A 174 -3.52 10.76 17.54
C VAL A 174 -2.60 10.03 16.56
N THR A 175 -1.31 10.36 16.52
CA THR A 175 -0.33 9.71 15.62
C THR A 175 -0.17 8.20 15.82
N PRO A 176 0.09 7.66 17.03
CA PRO A 176 0.23 6.22 17.23
C PRO A 176 -1.11 5.47 17.13
N THR A 177 -2.24 6.10 17.47
CA THR A 177 -3.56 5.46 17.36
C THR A 177 -4.05 5.36 15.91
N LEU A 178 -3.79 6.36 15.07
CA LEU A 178 -4.04 6.25 13.63
C LEU A 178 -3.17 5.17 13.00
N TRP A 179 -1.89 5.11 13.38
CA TRP A 179 -0.95 4.11 12.87
C TRP A 179 -1.38 2.68 13.23
N HIS A 180 -1.73 2.43 14.49
CA HIS A 180 -2.24 1.13 14.91
C HIS A 180 -3.53 0.74 14.18
N LYS A 181 -4.48 1.67 14.01
CA LYS A 181 -5.72 1.37 13.28
C LYS A 181 -5.49 1.02 11.81
N LEU A 182 -4.56 1.70 11.15
CA LEU A 182 -4.20 1.42 9.74
C LEU A 182 -3.49 0.07 9.61
N CYS A 183 -2.63 -0.30 10.57
CA CYS A 183 -2.01 -1.62 10.60
C CYS A 183 -3.03 -2.73 10.86
N ASN A 184 -3.92 -2.57 11.85
CA ASN A 184 -4.92 -3.58 12.18
C ASN A 184 -5.92 -3.82 11.03
N GLN A 185 -6.36 -2.77 10.34
CA GLN A 185 -7.25 -2.92 9.19
C GLN A 185 -6.60 -3.64 8.01
N LYS A 186 -5.28 -3.48 7.81
CA LYS A 186 -4.57 -4.29 6.82
C LYS A 186 -4.64 -5.77 7.22
N GLU A 187 -4.33 -6.10 8.47
CA GLU A 187 -4.24 -7.46 8.97
C GLU A 187 -5.59 -8.22 8.89
N GLU A 188 -6.70 -7.59 9.29
CA GLU A 188 -8.05 -8.17 9.15
C GLU A 188 -8.42 -8.48 7.70
N ARG A 189 -7.97 -7.64 6.77
CA ARG A 189 -8.27 -7.77 5.34
C ARG A 189 -7.44 -8.86 4.66
N TRP A 190 -6.27 -9.21 5.19
CA TRP A 190 -5.49 -10.37 4.74
C TRP A 190 -6.07 -11.69 5.26
N ASN A 191 -6.59 -11.70 6.50
CA ASN A 191 -7.19 -12.90 7.11
C ASN A 191 -8.56 -13.30 6.54
N THR A 192 -9.22 -12.43 5.79
CA THR A 192 -10.49 -12.73 5.10
C THR A 192 -10.32 -13.24 3.67
N ILE A 193 -9.10 -13.17 3.13
CA ILE A 193 -8.78 -13.57 1.75
C ILE A 193 -8.08 -14.94 1.71
N LEU A 194 -7.55 -15.41 2.85
CA LEU A 194 -7.03 -16.77 3.07
C LEU A 194 -8.12 -17.67 3.66
#